data_AF-A0A0R0MA78-F1
#
_entry.id   AF-A0A0R0MA78-F1
#
_cell.length_a   1.000
_cell.length_b   1.000
_cell.length_c   1.000
_cell.angle_alpha   90.00
_cell.angle_beta   90.00
_cell.angle_gamma   90.00
#
_symmetry.space_group_name_H-M   'P 1'
#
loop_
_entity.id
_entity.type
_entity.pdbx_description
1 polymer ?
#
loop_
_entity_poly.entity_id
_entity_poly.type
_entity_poly.pdbx_seq_one_letter_code
_entity_poly.pdbx_strand_id
1 'polypeptide(L)'
;MKLDTLDLTITAPADQSPPKTKKSDSVWVVFGTTFITIFLAEIGDKTQLSTLLMSAQSHAPWLVFLGAGAALVTTSLLGVLLGGFIASRLSPKTVEKSAGLVLLLVSSMLFWDVIHG
;
A
#
# COMPACT_ATOMS: atom_id res chain seq x y z
N MET A 1 -6.86 -58.16 -30.83
CA MET A 1 -7.51 -56.83 -30.81
C MET A 1 -7.48 -56.39 -29.34
N LYS A 2 -6.38 -55.71 -28.97
CA LYS A 2 -6.35 -54.27 -28.61
C LYS A 2 -7.00 -54.08 -27.21
N LEU A 3 -6.19 -53.99 -26.14
CA LEU A 3 -5.85 -52.74 -25.41
C LEU A 3 -7.14 -51.97 -25.06
N ASP A 4 -7.53 -51.74 -23.81
CA ASP A 4 -6.79 -51.13 -22.71
C ASP A 4 -7.50 -51.43 -21.38
N THR A 5 -6.84 -52.16 -20.46
CA THR A 5 -7.26 -52.27 -19.05
C THR A 5 -6.45 -51.31 -18.18
N LEU A 6 -5.94 -50.24 -18.77
CA LEU A 6 -4.88 -49.39 -18.20
C LEU A 6 -5.32 -48.02 -17.70
N ASP A 7 -6.62 -47.72 -17.58
CA ASP A 7 -7.03 -46.46 -16.99
C ASP A 7 -8.33 -46.62 -16.20
N LEU A 8 -8.28 -46.16 -14.95
CA LEU A 8 -9.38 -45.76 -14.03
C LEU A 8 -9.26 -46.29 -12.59
N THR A 9 -8.13 -46.91 -12.22
CA THR A 9 -7.69 -46.95 -10.81
C THR A 9 -6.62 -45.88 -10.56
N ILE A 10 -6.91 -44.64 -10.95
CA ILE A 10 -6.28 -43.44 -10.37
C ILE A 10 -7.41 -42.43 -10.16
N THR A 11 -8.37 -42.74 -9.29
CA THR A 11 -8.99 -41.68 -8.50
C THR A 11 -8.00 -41.37 -7.40
N ALA A 12 -7.10 -40.44 -7.71
CA ALA A 12 -6.19 -39.81 -6.76
C ALA A 12 -6.93 -39.50 -5.44
N PRO A 13 -6.27 -39.63 -4.27
CA PRO A 13 -6.87 -39.21 -3.01
C PRO A 13 -7.35 -37.78 -3.22
N ALA A 14 -8.65 -37.58 -3.06
CA ALA A 14 -9.25 -36.28 -3.08
C ALA A 14 -8.40 -35.40 -2.17
N ASP A 15 -7.73 -34.40 -2.74
CA ASP A 15 -7.15 -33.29 -1.99
C ASP A 15 -8.34 -32.52 -1.41
N GLN A 16 -8.99 -33.13 -0.43
CA GLN A 16 -9.90 -32.52 0.51
C GLN A 16 -9.03 -31.83 1.56
N SER A 17 -8.14 -30.95 1.11
CA SER A 17 -7.73 -29.85 1.96
C SER A 17 -9.03 -29.13 2.32
N PRO A 18 -9.48 -29.17 3.59
CA PRO A 18 -10.75 -28.59 3.98
C PRO A 18 -10.78 -27.12 3.53
N PRO A 19 -11.93 -26.61 3.03
CA PRO A 19 -12.03 -25.23 2.59
C PRO A 19 -11.55 -24.34 3.72
N LYS A 20 -10.42 -23.64 3.51
CA LYS A 20 -9.83 -22.74 4.50
C LYS A 20 -10.89 -21.70 4.85
N THR A 21 -11.52 -21.89 6.02
CA THR A 21 -12.56 -21.01 6.53
C THR A 21 -11.93 -19.63 6.70
N LYS A 22 -12.41 -18.65 5.93
CA LYS A 22 -11.96 -17.26 6.04
C LYS A 22 -12.26 -16.79 7.45
N LYS A 23 -11.23 -16.65 8.28
CA LYS A 23 -11.34 -16.15 9.65
C LYS A 23 -11.93 -14.74 9.57
N SER A 24 -13.01 -14.50 10.28
CA SER A 24 -13.55 -13.14 10.47
C SER A 24 -12.59 -12.40 11.39
N ASP A 25 -11.59 -11.73 10.81
CA ASP A 25 -10.68 -10.90 11.59
C ASP A 25 -11.48 -9.80 12.27
N SER A 26 -11.39 -9.73 13.60
CA SER A 26 -12.07 -8.71 14.38
C SER A 26 -11.66 -7.33 13.86
N VAL A 27 -12.61 -6.38 13.78
CA VAL A 27 -12.34 -4.99 13.35
C VAL A 27 -11.17 -4.37 14.13
N TRP A 28 -11.05 -4.70 15.42
CA TRP A 28 -9.93 -4.32 16.27
C TRP A 28 -8.57 -4.89 15.82
N VAL A 29 -8.55 -6.11 15.30
CA VAL A 29 -7.35 -6.73 14.74
C VAL A 29 -6.98 -6.01 13.45
N VAL A 30 -7.95 -5.75 12.56
CA VAL A 30 -7.71 -5.02 11.31
C VAL A 30 -7.20 -3.60 11.58
N PHE A 31 -7.80 -2.90 12.55
CA PHE A 31 -7.34 -1.59 12.97
C PHE A 31 -5.92 -1.64 13.54
N GLY A 32 -5.65 -2.57 14.46
CA GLY A 32 -4.34 -2.71 15.09
C GLY A 32 -3.24 -3.06 14.10
N THR A 33 -3.48 -4.01 13.19
CA THR A 33 -2.49 -4.40 12.17
C THR A 33 -2.25 -3.28 11.17
N THR A 34 -3.30 -2.59 10.72
CA THR A 34 -3.18 -1.46 9.80
C THR A 34 -2.44 -0.29 10.46
N PHE A 35 -2.79 0.05 11.71
CA PHE A 35 -2.12 1.09 12.47
C PHE A 35 -0.63 0.79 12.65
N ILE A 36 -0.27 -0.41 13.14
CA ILE A 36 1.13 -0.79 13.35
C ILE A 36 1.90 -0.78 12.02
N THR A 37 1.31 -1.32 10.95
CA THR A 37 1.96 -1.36 9.62
C THR A 37 2.25 0.04 9.10
N ILE A 38 1.26 0.94 9.15
CA ILE A 38 1.42 2.32 8.70
C ILE A 38 2.37 3.09 9.62
N PHE A 39 2.24 2.94 10.94
CA PHE A 39 3.08 3.59 11.93
C PHE A 39 4.56 3.21 11.76
N LEU A 40 4.87 1.91 11.58
CA LEU A 40 6.24 1.47 11.29
C LEU A 40 6.75 1.99 9.95
N ALA A 41 5.89 2.05 8.92
CA ALA A 41 6.25 2.64 7.64
C ALA A 41 6.54 4.16 7.74
N GLU A 42 5.90 4.85 8.70
CA GLU A 42 5.99 6.29 8.86
C GLU A 42 6.96 6.79 9.93
N ILE A 43 7.40 5.96 10.90
CA ILE A 43 8.25 6.36 12.05
C ILE A 43 9.62 6.94 11.67
N GLY A 44 9.99 6.93 10.40
CA GLY A 44 11.21 7.53 9.85
C GLY A 44 10.97 8.57 8.77
N ASP A 45 9.73 9.01 8.54
CA ASP A 45 9.49 10.01 7.50
C ASP A 45 10.10 11.35 7.92
N LYS A 46 11.05 11.83 7.11
CA LYS A 46 11.71 13.13 7.29
C LYS A 46 10.68 14.26 7.33
N THR A 47 9.51 14.08 6.72
CA THR A 47 8.40 15.04 6.77
C THR A 47 7.82 15.20 8.18
N GLN A 48 7.74 14.12 8.98
CA GLN A 48 7.26 14.21 10.36
C GLN A 48 8.25 14.99 11.25
N LEU A 49 9.54 14.74 11.09
CA LEU A 49 10.59 15.46 11.84
C LEU A 49 10.70 16.92 11.39
N SER A 50 10.56 17.20 10.09
CA SER A 50 10.50 18.56 9.56
C SER A 50 9.29 19.33 10.09
N THR A 51 8.11 18.70 10.13
CA THR A 51 6.89 19.30 10.70
C THR A 51 7.04 19.57 12.20
N LEU A 52 7.65 18.63 12.94
CA LEU A 52 7.92 18.78 14.36
C LEU A 52 8.91 19.92 14.63
N LEU A 53 10.00 20.00 13.86
CA LEU A 53 10.98 21.08 13.98
C LEU A 53 10.41 22.44 13.58
N MET A 54 9.63 22.49 12.50
CA MET A 54 8.92 23.71 12.06
C MET A 54 7.91 24.17 13.11
N SER A 55 7.20 23.24 13.76
CA SER A 55 6.32 23.54 14.88
C SER A 55 7.11 24.05 16.09
N ALA A 56 8.18 23.35 16.48
CA ALA A 56 9.00 23.68 17.64
C ALA A 56 9.77 25.02 17.52
N GLN A 57 10.16 25.42 16.31
CA GLN A 57 10.81 26.70 16.05
C GLN A 57 9.83 27.86 15.82
N SER A 58 8.54 27.57 15.64
CA SER A 58 7.54 28.61 15.42
C SER A 58 7.14 29.28 16.73
N HIS A 59 6.89 30.59 16.66
CA HIS A 59 6.35 31.36 17.79
C HIS A 59 4.92 30.92 18.20
N ALA A 60 4.26 30.08 17.39
CA ALA A 60 2.90 29.56 17.58
C ALA A 60 2.78 28.09 17.12
N PRO A 61 3.34 27.13 17.89
CA PRO A 61 3.42 25.70 17.50
C PRO A 61 2.07 25.06 17.19
N TRP A 62 1.00 25.51 17.86
CA TRP A 62 -0.35 25.01 17.63
C TRP A 62 -0.91 25.38 16.24
N LEU A 63 -0.57 26.57 15.73
CA LEU A 63 -1.00 27.03 14.40
C LEU A 63 -0.30 26.23 13.30
N VAL A 64 0.99 25.94 13.47
CA VAL A 64 1.76 25.13 12.51
C VAL A 64 1.25 23.69 12.51
N PHE A 65 1.00 23.10 13.68
CA PHE A 65 0.43 21.77 13.79
C PHE A 65 -0.94 21.66 13.09
N LEU A 66 -1.85 22.61 13.36
CA LEU A 66 -3.17 22.64 12.71
C LEU A 66 -3.06 22.88 11.20
N GLY A 67 -2.15 23.74 10.76
CA GLY A 67 -1.90 24.00 9.34
C GLY A 67 -1.39 22.76 8.61
N ALA A 68 -0.39 22.07 9.17
CA ALA A 68 0.14 20.83 8.62
C ALA A 68 -0.90 19.70 8.64
N GLY A 69 -1.66 19.56 9.73
CA GLY A 69 -2.76 18.60 9.82
C GLY A 69 -3.85 18.86 8.78
N ALA A 70 -4.28 20.11 8.62
CA ALA A 70 -5.25 20.50 7.61
C ALA A 70 -4.74 20.26 6.18
N ALA A 71 -3.46 20.55 5.91
CA ALA A 71 -2.83 20.27 4.63
C ALA A 71 -2.79 18.76 4.32
N LEU A 72 -2.48 17.93 5.32
CA LEU A 72 -2.46 16.47 5.17
C LEU A 72 -3.86 15.92 4.87
N VAL A 73 -4.87 16.36 5.62
CA VAL A 73 -6.28 15.95 5.40
C VAL A 73 -6.74 16.38 4.02
N THR A 74 -6.47 17.63 3.62
CA THR A 74 -6.86 18.16 2.32
C THR A 74 -6.18 17.39 1.19
N THR A 75 -4.88 17.14 1.30
CA THR A 75 -4.12 16.38 0.30
C THR A 75 -4.62 14.94 0.20
N SER A 76 -4.90 14.30 1.34
CA SER A 76 -5.45 12.93 1.37
C SER A 76 -6.82 12.87 0.71
N LEU A 77 -7.69 13.84 0.99
CA LEU A 77 -9.02 13.93 0.38
C LEU A 77 -8.91 14.09 -1.14
N LEU A 78 -8.06 15.01 -1.62
CA LEU A 78 -7.82 15.19 -3.04
C LEU A 78 -7.26 13.92 -3.70
N GLY A 79 -6.33 13.24 -3.03
CA GLY A 79 -5.76 11.98 -3.48
C GLY A 79 -6.80 10.87 -3.62
N VAL A 80 -7.71 10.74 -2.65
CA VAL A 80 -8.81 9.74 -2.71
C VAL A 80 -9.81 10.08 -3.82
N LEU A 81 -10.19 11.35 -3.97
CA LEU A 81 -11.11 11.77 -5.04
C LEU A 81 -10.51 11.52 -6.43
N LEU A 82 -9.27 11.95 -6.63
CA LEU A 82 -8.57 11.78 -7.90
C LEU A 82 -8.27 10.30 -8.18
N GLY A 83 -7.81 9.56 -7.17
CA GLY A 83 -7.56 8.12 -7.26
C GLY A 83 -8.83 7.33 -7.58
N GLY A 84 -9.95 7.67 -6.94
CA GLY A 84 -11.26 7.08 -7.22
C GLY A 84 -11.74 7.38 -8.65
N PHE A 85 -11.56 8.61 -9.12
CA PHE A 85 -11.87 8.99 -10.50
C PHE A 85 -11.04 8.19 -11.51
N ILE A 86 -9.73 8.10 -11.30
CA ILE A 86 -8.80 7.35 -12.15
C ILE A 86 -9.15 5.85 -12.13
N ALA A 87 -9.41 5.28 -10.95
CA ALA A 87 -9.79 3.87 -10.81
C ALA A 87 -11.13 3.54 -11.48
N SER A 88 -12.06 4.50 -11.57
CA SER A 88 -13.34 4.32 -12.27
C SER A 88 -13.19 4.26 -13.80
N ARG A 89 -12.12 4.87 -14.35
CA ARG A 89 -11.89 4.98 -15.80
C ARG A 89 -10.83 4.02 -16.33
N LEU A 90 -9.91 3.55 -15.49
CA LEU A 90 -8.77 2.73 -15.88
C LEU A 90 -8.85 1.33 -15.25
N SER A 91 -8.51 0.30 -16.03
CA SER A 91 -8.41 -1.07 -15.52
C SER A 91 -7.31 -1.17 -14.44
N PRO A 92 -7.52 -1.92 -13.35
CA PRO A 92 -6.55 -2.04 -12.24
C PRO A 92 -5.12 -2.38 -12.68
N LYS A 93 -4.99 -3.21 -13.73
CA LYS A 93 -3.70 -3.60 -14.31
C LYS A 93 -2.90 -2.42 -14.87
N THR A 94 -3.60 -1.40 -15.37
CA THR A 94 -2.95 -0.19 -15.92
C THR A 94 -2.43 0.69 -14.80
N VAL A 95 -3.21 0.84 -13.72
CA VAL A 95 -2.82 1.61 -12.53
C VAL A 95 -1.59 0.98 -11.88
N GLU A 96 -1.59 -0.33 -11.69
CA GLU A 96 -0.47 -1.07 -11.11
C GLU A 96 0.82 -0.94 -11.94
N LYS A 97 0.73 -1.13 -13.26
CA LYS A 97 1.88 -0.93 -14.17
C LYS A 97 2.40 0.51 -14.14
N SER A 98 1.48 1.49 -14.11
CA SER A 98 1.88 2.90 -14.06
C SER A 98 2.57 3.26 -12.75
N ALA A 99 2.09 2.75 -11.61
CA ALA A 99 2.72 2.96 -10.32
C ALA A 99 4.13 2.36 -10.28
N GLY A 100 4.30 1.13 -10.78
CA GLY A 100 5.62 0.49 -10.89
C GLY A 100 6.58 1.25 -11.81
N LEU A 101 6.08 1.75 -12.95
CA LEU A 101 6.90 2.54 -13.88
C LEU A 101 7.35 3.87 -13.25
N VAL A 102 6.43 4.60 -12.60
CA VAL A 102 6.75 5.85 -11.91
C VAL A 102 7.78 5.59 -10.80
N LEU A 103 7.61 4.51 -10.04
CA LEU A 103 8.54 4.13 -8.98
C LEU A 103 9.94 3.84 -9.54
N LEU A 104 10.04 3.11 -10.65
CA LEU A 104 11.31 2.84 -11.31
C LEU A 104 11.97 4.13 -11.82
N LEU A 105 11.20 5.04 -12.42
CA LEU A 105 11.72 6.32 -12.89
C LEU A 105 12.28 7.17 -11.75
N VAL A 106 11.53 7.29 -10.65
CA VAL A 106 11.99 8.01 -9.45
C VAL A 106 13.24 7.36 -8.86
N SER A 107 13.26 6.03 -8.78
CA SER A 107 14.42 5.29 -8.27
C SER A 107 15.67 5.48 -9.15
N SER A 108 15.53 5.42 -10.47
CA SER A 108 16.63 5.64 -11.41
C SER A 108 17.13 7.09 -11.36
N MET A 109 16.23 8.06 -11.25
CA MET A 109 16.58 9.47 -11.11
C MET A 109 17.39 9.70 -9.82
N LEU A 110 16.93 9.18 -8.67
CA LEU A 110 17.65 9.29 -7.40
C LEU A 110 19.02 8.62 -7.47
N PHE A 111 19.11 7.44 -8.09
CA PHE A 111 20.36 6.71 -8.22
C PHE A 111 21.38 7.48 -9.08
N TRP A 112 20.92 8.12 -10.15
CA TRP A 112 21.75 8.97 -10.99
C TRP A 112 22.27 10.19 -10.22
N ASP A 113 21.40 10.86 -9.46
CA ASP A 113 21.74 12.01 -8.62
C ASP A 113 22.76 11.65 -7.53
N VAL A 114 22.61 10.47 -6.91
CA VAL A 114 23.57 9.96 -5.91
C VAL A 114 24.94 9.65 -6.49
N ILE A 115 25.03 9.23 -7.76
CA ILE A 115 26.31 8.89 -8.40
C ILE A 115 27.03 10.12 -8.94
N HIS A 116 26.29 11.14 -9.38
CA HIS A 116 26.86 12.36 -9.97
C HIS A 116 26.90 13.55 -9.01
N GLY A 117 26.31 13.43 -7.83
CA GLY A 117 26.30 14.42 -6.75
C GLY A 117 27.38 14.21 -5.70
#